data_AF-A0A671PMX4-F1
#
_entry.id   AF-A0A671PMX4-F1
#
_cell.length_a   1.000
_cell.length_b   1.000
_cell.length_c   1.000
_cell.angle_alpha   90.00
_cell.angle_beta   90.00
_cell.angle_gamma   90.00
#
_symmetry.space_group_name_H-M   'P 1'
#
loop_
_entity.id
_entity.type
_entity.pdbx_description
1 polymer ?
#
loop_
_entity_poly.entity_id
_entity_poly.type
_entity_poly.pdbx_seq_one_letter_code
_entity_poly.pdbx_strand_id
1 'polypeptide(L)'
;MAFQSVKLFALELDGPEDTVYGSGEMVTGVVILELNREIKVRALRVLGRGVAAAHWPENRSVVGVNTIYNDHTSKITYFRKRQHLIRGGFLKMNGNSPYISS
;
A
#
# COMPACT_ATOMS: atom_id res chain seq x y z
N MET A 1 -17.92 17.25 1.04
CA MET A 1 -17.54 15.85 1.35
C MET A 1 -17.05 15.17 0.07
N ALA A 2 -15.73 14.95 -0.09
CA ALA A 2 -15.13 14.50 -1.36
C ALA A 2 -15.42 13.03 -1.71
N PHE A 3 -15.69 12.17 -0.72
CA PHE A 3 -15.85 10.73 -0.90
C PHE A 3 -17.13 10.30 -1.62
N GLN A 4 -18.19 11.12 -1.60
CA GLN A 4 -19.42 10.84 -2.37
C GLN A 4 -19.23 10.92 -3.90
N SER A 5 -18.08 11.42 -4.36
CA SER A 5 -17.77 11.61 -5.78
C SER A 5 -17.04 10.42 -6.39
N VAL A 6 -16.44 9.57 -5.55
CA VAL A 6 -15.61 8.46 -5.98
C VAL A 6 -16.49 7.23 -6.08
N LYS A 7 -16.57 6.65 -7.27
CA LYS A 7 -17.30 5.42 -7.54
C LYS A 7 -16.46 4.20 -7.21
N LEU A 8 -15.20 4.20 -7.66
CA LEU A 8 -14.25 3.11 -7.48
C LEU A 8 -12.86 3.69 -7.25
N PHE A 9 -12.14 3.11 -6.31
CA PHE A 9 -10.71 3.36 -6.12
C PHE A 9 -10.02 2.05 -5.83
N ALA A 10 -9.26 1.55 -6.82
CA ALA A 10 -8.64 0.23 -6.77
C ALA A 10 -7.20 0.28 -7.28
N LEU A 11 -6.38 -0.66 -6.80
CA LEU A 11 -5.03 -0.94 -7.30
C LEU A 11 -5.08 -2.33 -7.92
N GLU A 12 -4.75 -2.43 -9.19
CA GLU A 12 -4.61 -3.70 -9.90
C GLU A 12 -3.14 -3.91 -10.20
N LEU A 13 -2.60 -5.07 -9.80
CA LEU A 13 -1.24 -5.46 -10.15
C LEU A 13 -1.28 -6.29 -11.42
N ASP A 14 -0.23 -6.20 -12.22
CA ASP A 14 -0.12 -6.98 -13.43
C ASP A 14 0.17 -8.44 -13.05
N GLY A 15 -0.73 -9.36 -13.39
CA GLY A 15 -0.60 -10.78 -13.12
C GLY A 15 -1.82 -11.37 -12.40
N PRO A 16 -1.89 -12.72 -12.28
CA PRO A 16 -2.92 -13.37 -11.49
C PRO A 16 -2.86 -12.94 -10.00
N GLU A 17 -3.99 -13.03 -9.30
CA GLU A 17 -4.13 -12.58 -7.91
C GLU A 17 -3.13 -13.28 -6.96
N ASP A 18 -2.76 -14.52 -7.27
CA ASP A 18 -1.81 -15.34 -6.49
C ASP A 18 -0.35 -15.19 -6.94
N THR A 19 -0.01 -14.12 -7.68
CA THR A 19 1.37 -13.91 -8.13
C THR A 19 2.28 -13.63 -6.94
N VAL A 20 3.30 -14.48 -6.77
CA VAL A 20 4.34 -14.31 -5.75
C VAL A 20 5.56 -13.65 -6.39
N TYR A 21 6.02 -12.57 -5.77
CA TYR A 21 7.19 -11.83 -6.24
C TYR A 21 8.42 -12.10 -5.35
N GLY A 22 9.55 -12.35 -6.00
CA GLY A 22 10.86 -12.53 -5.39
C GLY A 22 11.70 -11.25 -5.33
N SER A 23 12.91 -11.40 -4.80
CA SER A 23 13.88 -10.30 -4.76
C SER A 23 14.36 -9.94 -6.17
N GLY A 24 14.30 -8.65 -6.53
CA GLY A 24 14.72 -8.15 -7.83
C GLY A 24 13.65 -8.20 -8.92
N GLU A 25 12.50 -8.83 -8.65
CA GLU A 25 11.39 -8.84 -9.59
C GLU A 25 10.67 -7.50 -9.62
N MET A 26 10.22 -7.12 -10.81
CA MET A 26 9.52 -5.87 -11.02
C MET A 26 8.02 -6.08 -10.83
N VAL A 27 7.45 -5.38 -9.86
CA VAL A 27 6.00 -5.33 -9.64
C VAL A 27 5.43 -4.16 -10.44
N THR A 28 4.53 -4.45 -11.37
CA THR A 28 3.83 -3.46 -12.20
C THR A 28 2.32 -3.52 -11.98
N GLY A 29 1.61 -2.48 -12.43
CA GLY A 29 0.17 -2.37 -12.20
C GLY A 29 -0.38 -0.97 -12.45
N VAL A 30 -1.68 -0.83 -12.26
CA VAL A 30 -2.45 0.40 -12.50
C VAL A 30 -3.31 0.78 -11.30
N VAL A 31 -3.52 2.08 -11.11
CA VAL A 31 -4.47 2.61 -10.13
C VAL A 31 -5.69 3.09 -10.88
N ILE A 32 -6.84 2.50 -10.55
CA ILE A 32 -8.14 2.85 -11.13
C ILE A 32 -8.84 3.82 -10.19
N LEU A 33 -9.20 5.00 -10.70
CA LEU A 33 -10.01 5.99 -10.01
C LEU A 33 -11.22 6.33 -10.88
N GLU A 34 -12.39 5.78 -10.53
CA GLU A 34 -13.65 6.13 -11.17
C GLU A 34 -14.39 7.20 -10.35
N LEU A 35 -14.94 8.19 -11.05
CA LEU A 35 -15.62 9.32 -10.46
C LEU A 35 -17.05 9.41 -10.99
N ASN A 36 -18.01 9.62 -10.09
CA ASN A 36 -19.42 9.86 -10.43
C ASN A 36 -19.70 11.32 -10.81
N ARG A 37 -18.74 12.23 -10.56
CA ARG A 37 -18.82 13.66 -10.85
C ARG A 37 -17.42 14.26 -10.91
N GLU A 38 -17.30 15.38 -11.59
CA GLU A 38 -16.03 16.11 -11.67
C GLU A 38 -15.52 16.49 -10.28
N ILE A 39 -14.26 16.15 -9.99
CA ILE A 39 -13.57 16.58 -8.77
C ILE A 39 -12.18 17.12 -9.08
N LYS A 40 -11.73 18.03 -8.22
CA LYS A 40 -10.36 18.54 -8.24
C LYS A 40 -9.46 17.58 -7.46
N VAL A 41 -8.65 16.78 -8.16
CA VAL A 41 -7.68 15.88 -7.55
C VAL A 41 -6.36 16.62 -7.36
N ARG A 42 -5.99 16.91 -6.11
CA ARG A 42 -4.73 17.60 -5.79
C ARG A 42 -3.50 16.72 -6.04
N ALA A 43 -3.59 15.46 -5.62
CA ALA A 43 -2.51 14.50 -5.80
C ALA A 43 -3.06 13.07 -5.69
N LEU A 44 -2.47 12.18 -6.47
CA LEU A 44 -2.66 10.74 -6.36
C LEU A 44 -1.29 10.11 -6.14
N ARG A 45 -1.17 9.26 -5.12
CA ARG A 45 0.11 8.70 -4.66
C ARG A 45 -0.03 7.22 -4.39
N VAL A 46 1.02 6.48 -4.73
CA VAL A 46 1.18 5.06 -4.40
C VAL A 46 2.35 4.91 -3.44
N LEU A 47 2.18 4.04 -2.44
CA LEU A 47 3.21 3.69 -1.47
C LEU A 47 3.31 2.17 -1.43
N GLY A 48 4.41 1.63 -1.94
CA GLY A 48 4.80 0.24 -1.72
C GLY A 48 5.60 0.12 -0.44
N ARG A 49 5.25 -0.84 0.42
CA ARG A 49 5.98 -1.11 1.67
C ARG A 49 6.03 -2.61 1.95
N GLY A 50 7.24 -3.17 2.05
CA GLY A 50 7.48 -4.54 2.49
C GLY A 50 7.97 -4.58 3.93
N VAL A 51 7.26 -5.31 4.80
CA VAL A 51 7.59 -5.42 6.22
C VAL A 51 7.58 -6.88 6.63
N ALA A 52 8.66 -7.34 7.27
CA ALA A 52 8.65 -8.59 8.02
C ALA A 52 8.35 -8.30 9.49
N ALA A 53 7.45 -9.09 10.06
CA ALA A 53 7.24 -9.16 11.49
C ALA A 53 7.52 -10.60 11.93
N ALA A 54 8.31 -10.76 12.98
CA ALA A 54 8.63 -12.03 13.60
C ALA A 54 8.12 -12.01 15.05
N HIS A 55 7.62 -13.14 15.51
CA HIS A 55 7.24 -13.39 16.88
C HIS A 55 7.87 -14.72 17.30
N TRP A 56 8.59 -14.76 18.41
CA TRP A 56 9.11 -16.00 18.97
C TRP A 56 8.93 -16.04 20.49
N PRO A 57 8.28 -17.08 21.01
CA PRO A 57 8.23 -17.33 22.45
C PRO A 57 9.54 -17.98 22.90
N GLU A 58 10.02 -17.58 24.07
CA GLU A 58 11.17 -18.15 24.77
C GLU A 58 10.73 -18.66 26.14
N ASN A 59 10.89 -19.97 26.35
CA ASN A 59 10.60 -20.59 27.63
C ASN A 59 11.91 -20.85 28.36
N ARG A 60 12.06 -20.29 29.57
CA ARG A 60 13.19 -20.57 30.44
C ARG A 60 12.73 -21.36 31.65
N SER A 61 13.08 -22.65 31.69
CA SER A 61 12.89 -23.51 32.86
C SER A 61 14.20 -23.57 33.65
N VAL A 62 14.21 -23.04 34.87
CA VAL A 62 15.31 -23.22 35.82
C VAL A 62 14.95 -24.39 36.71
N VAL A 63 15.82 -25.39 36.84
CA VAL A 63 15.57 -26.59 37.67
C VAL A 63 15.21 -26.16 39.09
N GLY A 64 13.98 -26.48 39.53
CA GLY A 64 13.44 -26.11 40.84
C GLY A 64 12.57 -24.85 40.89
N VAL A 65 12.30 -24.17 39.76
CA VAL A 65 11.44 -22.98 39.67
C VAL A 65 10.45 -23.08 38.51
N ASN A 66 9.31 -22.37 38.61
CA ASN A 66 8.26 -22.30 37.60
C ASN A 66 8.81 -21.84 36.22
N THR A 67 8.33 -22.43 35.12
CA THR A 67 8.74 -22.05 33.75
C THR A 67 8.37 -20.59 33.47
N ILE A 68 9.36 -19.77 33.12
CA ILE A 68 9.16 -18.37 32.73
C ILE A 68 8.91 -18.35 31.22
N TYR A 69 7.80 -17.76 30.80
CA TYR A 69 7.45 -17.52 29.40
C TYR A 69 7.80 -16.07 29.04
N ASN A 70 8.64 -15.89 28.02
CA ASN A 70 8.96 -14.58 27.46
C ASN A 70 8.53 -14.54 25.99
N ASP A 71 7.70 -13.57 25.62
CA ASP A 71 7.33 -13.37 24.23
C ASP A 71 8.20 -12.27 23.61
N HIS A 72 8.87 -12.61 22.51
CA HIS A 72 9.67 -11.66 21.74
C HIS A 72 9.02 -11.35 20.41
N THR A 73 9.10 -10.08 20.00
CA THR A 73 8.67 -9.65 18.68
C THR A 73 9.74 -8.79 18.03
N SER A 74 9.88 -8.90 16.71
CA SER A 74 10.76 -8.05 15.90
C SER A 74 10.06 -7.64 14.63
N LYS A 75 10.41 -6.46 14.11
CA LYS A 75 9.81 -5.89 12.91
C LYS A 75 10.86 -5.14 12.09
N ILE A 76 11.00 -5.53 10.83
CA ILE A 76 11.95 -4.92 9.89
C ILE A 76 11.18 -4.45 8.66
N THR A 77 11.54 -3.27 8.14
CA THR A 77 11.02 -2.76 6.87
C THR A 77 12.09 -2.93 5.79
N TYR A 78 11.83 -3.78 4.79
CA TYR A 78 12.77 -4.04 3.69
C TYR A 78 12.80 -2.91 2.68
N PHE A 79 11.63 -2.39 2.31
CA PHE A 79 11.54 -1.28 1.38
C PHE A 79 10.35 -0.39 1.71
N ARG A 80 10.50 0.88 1.31
CA ARG A 80 9.44 1.89 1.39
C ARG A 80 9.59 2.82 0.20
N LYS A 81 8.79 2.62 -0.84
CA LYS A 81 8.86 3.39 -2.09
C LYS A 81 7.58 4.18 -2.30
N ARG A 82 7.72 5.50 -2.46
CA ARG A 82 6.60 6.42 -2.73
C ARG A 82 6.67 6.93 -4.16
N GLN A 83 5.56 6.84 -4.87
CA GLN A 83 5.41 7.37 -6.22
C GLN A 83 4.21 8.30 -6.28
N HIS A 84 4.35 9.43 -6.98
CA HIS A 84 3.23 10.32 -7.26
C HIS A 84 2.75 10.01 -8.67
N LEU A 85 1.49 9.62 -8.81
CA LEU A 85 0.83 9.41 -10.10
C LEU A 85 0.28 10.73 -10.63
N ILE A 86 -0.30 11.54 -9.75
CA ILE A 86 -0.74 12.91 -10.06
C ILE A 86 0.00 13.86 -9.12
N ARG A 87 0.82 14.75 -9.69
CA ARG A 87 1.56 15.79 -8.96
C ARG A 87 0.90 17.14 -9.19
N GLY A 88 0.05 17.58 -8.25
CA GLY A 88 -0.13 19.00 -7.91
C GLY A 88 -0.49 20.02 -8.99
N GLY A 89 -0.82 19.64 -10.22
CA GLY A 89 -1.53 20.48 -11.18
C GLY A 89 -3.02 20.29 -10.99
N PHE A 90 -3.80 21.37 -11.01
CA PHE A 90 -5.26 21.25 -11.04
C PHE A 90 -5.66 20.53 -12.34
N LEU A 91 -5.82 19.21 -12.27
CA LEU A 91 -6.36 18.41 -13.36
C LEU A 91 -7.87 18.31 -13.14
N LYS A 92 -8.63 18.85 -14.09
CA LYS A 92 -10.05 18.54 -14.19
C LYS A 92 -10.17 17.19 -14.85
N MET A 93 -10.81 16.25 -14.17
CA MET A 93 -11.08 14.91 -14.70
C MET A 93 -12.52 14.89 -15.21
N ASN A 94 -12.68 14.82 -16.53
CA ASN A 94 -13.97 14.63 -17.19
C ASN A 94 -13.87 13.39 -18.09
N GLY A 95 -14.50 12.28 -17.69
CA GLY A 95 -14.30 10.97 -18.32
C GLY A 95 -12.89 10.39 -18.13
N ASN A 96 -12.49 9.45 -19.00
CA ASN A 96 -11.22 8.69 -18.92
C ASN A 96 -9.93 9.50 -19.21
N SER A 97 -9.99 10.82 -19.39
CA SER A 97 -8.82 11.63 -19.76
C SER A 97 -8.62 12.83 -18.82
N PRO A 98 -7.46 12.96 -18.14
CA PRO A 98 -7.14 14.14 -17.37
C PRO A 98 -6.71 15.30 -18.29
N TYR A 99 -7.24 16.50 -18.05
CA TYR A 99 -6.78 17.73 -18.71
C TYR A 99 -6.39 18.81 -17.70
N ILE A 100 -5.40 19.63 -18.05
CA ILE A 100 -4.92 20.76 -17.24
C ILE A 100 -5.95 21.88 -17.31
N SER A 101 -6.49 22.32 -16.17
CA SER A 101 -7.30 23.53 -16.14
C SER A 101 -6.39 24.77 -16.07
N SER A 102 -6.44 25.60 -17.10
CA SER A 102 -5.91 26.98 -17.07
C SER A 102 -6.64 27.84 -16.05
#